data_AF-A0A6B3HK46-F1
#
_entry.id   AF-A0A6B3HK46-F1
#
_cell.length_a   1.000
_cell.length_b   1.000
_cell.length_c   1.000
_cell.angle_alpha   90.00
_cell.angle_beta   90.00
_cell.angle_gamma   90.00
#
_symmetry.space_group_name_H-M   'P 1'
#
loop_
_entity.id
_entity.type
_entity.pdbx_description
1 polymer ?
#
loop_
_entity_poly.entity_id
_entity_poly.type
_entity_poly.pdbx_seq_one_letter_code
_entity_poly.pdbx_strand_id
1 'polypeptide(L)' 'DQLRLVVVIGSVRKGRFGPVAAEWMASRARLRPDFDVDVIDLATAWLPDVMSADPAALKPQAVQDLAPWL' A
#
# COMPACT_ATOMS: atom_id res chain seq x y z
N ASP A 1 18.13 -10.77 10.43
CA ASP A 1 17.00 -10.53 9.51
C ASP A 1 16.55 -9.09 9.57
N GLN A 2 16.27 -8.50 8.41
CA GLN A 2 15.63 -7.18 8.32
C GLN A 2 14.11 -7.34 8.44
N LEU A 3 13.47 -6.42 9.16
CA LEU A 3 12.02 -6.32 9.17
C LEU A 3 11.57 -5.61 7.88
N ARG A 4 10.62 -6.20 7.15
CA ARG A 4 10.02 -5.54 5.98
C ARG A 4 9.00 -4.50 6.44
N LEU A 5 9.17 -3.27 5.98
CA LEU A 5 8.27 -2.16 6.22
C LEU A 5 7.75 -1.63 4.89
N VAL A 6 6.42 -1.63 4.73
CA VAL A 6 5.77 -1.08 3.54
C VAL A 6 5.01 0.18 3.90
N VAL A 7 5.28 1.27 3.19
CA VAL A 7 4.49 2.52 3.26
C VAL A 7 3.47 2.51 2.12
N VAL A 8 2.19 2.39 2.46
CA VAL A 8 1.10 2.37 1.46
C VAL A 8 0.47 3.76 1.33
N ILE A 9 0.45 4.30 0.11
CA ILE A 9 -0.12 5.61 -0.19
C ILE A 9 -1.58 5.44 -0.59
N GLY A 10 -2.50 5.73 0.34
CA GLY A 10 -3.94 5.79 0.06
C GLY A 10 -4.42 7.10 -0.59
N SER A 11 -3.52 8.04 -0.84
CA SER A 11 -3.85 9.35 -1.42
C SER A 11 -3.96 9.25 -2.94
N VAL A 12 -5.14 8.90 -3.46
CA VAL A 12 -5.32 8.62 -4.90
C VAL A 12 -5.95 9.78 -5.72
N ARG A 13 -6.50 10.79 -5.05
CA ARG A 13 -7.21 11.92 -5.71
C ARG A 13 -6.24 12.94 -6.33
N LYS A 14 -6.74 13.74 -7.28
CA LYS A 14 -5.99 14.83 -7.93
C LYS A 14 -5.49 15.86 -6.89
N GLY A 15 -4.28 16.37 -7.07
CA GLY A 15 -3.66 17.32 -6.14
C GLY A 15 -3.09 16.66 -4.87
N ARG A 16 -2.78 15.36 -4.93
CA ARG A 16 -2.35 14.56 -3.78
C ARG A 16 -1.01 15.03 -3.18
N PHE A 17 -1.02 15.15 -1.86
CA PHE A 17 0.18 15.34 -1.02
C PHE A 17 0.77 14.02 -0.51
N GLY A 18 0.02 12.91 -0.60
CA GLY A 18 0.44 11.60 -0.08
C GLY A 18 1.84 11.15 -0.52
N PRO A 19 2.26 11.31 -1.79
CA PRO A 19 3.62 10.98 -2.22
C PRO A 19 4.71 11.73 -1.46
N VAL A 20 4.49 13.00 -1.11
CA VAL A 20 5.47 13.81 -0.37
C VAL A 20 5.62 13.29 1.05
N ALA A 21 4.51 13.05 1.74
CA ALA A 21 4.53 12.51 3.11
C ALA A 21 5.14 11.09 3.15
N ALA A 22 4.81 10.25 2.18
CA ALA A 22 5.33 8.88 2.08
C ALA A 22 6.83 8.84 1.82
N GLU A 23 7.34 9.67 0.91
CA GLU A 23 8.79 9.73 0.65
C GLU A 23 9.54 10.25 1.89
N TRP A 24 8.98 11.23 2.60
CA TRP A 24 9.58 11.67 3.86
C TRP A 24 9.65 10.51 4.87
N MET A 25 8.55 9.77 5.09
CA MET A 25 8.54 8.62 6.00
C MET A 25 9.53 7.53 5.57
N ALA A 26 9.55 7.16 4.29
CA ALA A 26 10.46 6.17 3.75
C ALA A 26 11.93 6.61 3.91
N SER A 27 12.23 7.90 3.69
CA SER A 27 13.58 8.44 3.89
C SER A 27 14.04 8.30 5.35
N ARG A 28 13.14 8.49 6.32
CA ARG A 28 13.46 8.29 7.75
C ARG A 28 13.65 6.82 8.08
N ALA A 29 12.82 5.94 7.53
CA ALA A 29 12.92 4.50 7.76
C ALA A 29 14.17 3.89 7.13
N ARG A 30 14.60 4.34 5.94
CA ARG A 30 15.82 3.85 5.28
C ARG A 30 17.12 4.18 6.03
N LEU A 31 17.08 5.10 7.01
CA LEU A 31 18.20 5.33 7.92
C LEU A 31 18.41 4.19 8.93
N ARG A 32 17.42 3.30 9.08
CA ARG A 32 17.46 2.13 9.96
C ARG A 32 17.92 0.91 9.16
N PRO A 33 19.12 0.37 9.40
CA PRO A 33 19.64 -0.77 8.64
C PRO A 33 18.89 -2.07 8.92
N ASP A 34 18.10 -2.12 9.98
CA ASP A 34 17.22 -3.23 10.33
C ASP A 34 15.90 -3.24 9.55
N PHE A 35 15.65 -2.24 8.68
CA PHE A 35 14.47 -2.19 7.82
C PHE A 35 14.80 -2.41 6.34
N ASP A 36 13.97 -3.24 5.70
CA ASP A 36 13.81 -3.33 4.24
C ASP A 36 12.53 -2.56 3.88
N VAL A 37 12.68 -1.40 3.22
CA VAL A 37 11.61 -0.40 3.09
C VAL A 37 11.10 -0.32 1.66
N ASP A 38 9.79 -0.56 1.49
CA ASP A 38 9.09 -0.41 0.21
C ASP A 38 7.99 0.68 0.29
N VAL A 39 7.65 1.27 -0.85
CA VAL A 39 6.62 2.30 -0.99
C VAL A 39 5.67 1.92 -2.12
N ILE A 40 4.38 1.75 -1.78
CA ILE A 40 3.34 1.35 -2.74
C ILE A 40 2.36 2.51 -2.95
N ASP A 41 2.30 3.06 -4.17
CA ASP A 41 1.29 4.05 -4.57
C ASP A 41 0.04 3.37 -5.13
N LEU A 42 -1.08 3.44 -4.40
CA LEU A 42 -2.34 2.86 -4.87
C LEU A 42 -2.91 3.59 -6.09
N ALA A 43 -2.50 4.85 -6.33
CA ALA A 43 -2.92 5.58 -7.50
C ALA A 43 -2.29 5.05 -8.80
N THR A 44 -1.25 4.22 -8.70
CA THR A 44 -0.62 3.53 -9.83
C THR A 44 -0.91 2.03 -9.83
N ALA A 45 -1.81 1.56 -8.94
CA ALA A 45 -2.11 0.14 -8.76
C ALA A 45 -3.31 -0.36 -9.59
N TRP A 46 -3.92 0.52 -10.42
CA TRP A 46 -5.03 0.18 -11.33
C TRP A 46 -6.22 -0.45 -10.60
N LEU A 47 -6.44 -0.03 -9.35
CA LEU A 47 -7.54 -0.49 -8.51
C LEU A 47 -8.82 0.27 -8.87
N PRO A 48 -10.01 -0.32 -8.62
CA PRO A 48 -11.27 0.40 -8.76
C PRO A 48 -11.30 1.65 -7.86
N ASP A 49 -11.80 2.76 -8.41
CA ASP A 49 -11.96 4.02 -7.67
C ASP A 49 -12.98 3.92 -6.53
N VAL A 50 -13.91 2.97 -6.64
CA VAL A 50 -14.97 2.70 -5.67
C VAL A 50 -14.89 1.23 -5.28
N MET A 51 -14.72 0.98 -3.98
CA MET A 51 -14.86 -0.36 -3.43
C MET A 51 -16.34 -0.76 -3.41
N SER A 52 -16.62 -2.01 -3.78
CA SER A 52 -17.96 -2.58 -3.56
C SER A 52 -18.25 -2.66 -2.06
N ALA A 53 -19.45 -2.24 -1.66
CA ALA A 53 -19.96 -2.44 -0.31
C ALA A 53 -20.59 -3.83 -0.13
N ASP A 54 -20.72 -4.61 -1.21
CA ASP A 54 -21.25 -5.97 -1.15
C ASP A 54 -20.20 -6.93 -0.56
N PRO A 55 -20.44 -7.52 0.62
CA PRO A 55 -19.52 -8.48 1.24
C PRO A 55 -19.39 -9.78 0.43
N ALA A 56 -20.33 -10.07 -0.48
CA ALA A 56 -20.26 -11.22 -1.39
C ALA A 56 -19.52 -10.93 -2.70
N ALA A 57 -19.06 -9.68 -2.91
CA ALA A 57 -18.32 -9.33 -4.11
C ALA A 57 -17.08 -10.21 -4.29
N LEU A 58 -16.90 -10.75 -5.49
CA LEU A 58 -15.76 -11.61 -5.82
C LEU A 58 -14.46 -10.81 -5.68
N LYS A 59 -13.59 -11.24 -4.76
CA LYS A 59 -12.25 -10.67 -4.61
C LYS A 59 -11.35 -11.16 -5.75
N PRO A 60 -10.38 -10.36 -6.24
CA PRO A 60 -9.38 -10.85 -7.18
C PRO A 60 -8.67 -12.11 -6.66
N GLN A 61 -8.28 -13.03 -7.55
CA GLN A 61 -7.66 -14.32 -7.16
C GLN A 61 -6.44 -14.12 -6.25
N ALA A 62 -5.57 -13.16 -6.59
CA ALA A 62 -4.38 -12.84 -5.79
C ALA A 62 -4.72 -12.43 -4.34
N VAL A 63 -5.91 -11.87 -4.10
CA VAL A 63 -6.40 -11.57 -2.75
C VAL A 63 -6.87 -12.85 -2.09
N GLN A 64 -7.64 -13.70 -2.80
CA GLN A 64 -8.09 -14.99 -2.26
C GLN A 64 -6.92 -15.89 -1.83
N ASP A 65 -5.81 -15.87 -2.58
CA ASP A 65 -4.60 -16.65 -2.31
C ASP A 65 -3.90 -16.28 -0.98
N LEU A 66 -4.24 -15.12 -0.39
CA LEU A 66 -3.71 -14.68 0.90
C LEU A 66 -4.48 -15.25 2.10
N ALA A 67 -5.55 -16.04 1.92
CA ALA A 67 -6.23 -16.71 3.03
C ALA A 67 -5.27 -17.68 3.77
N PRO A 68 -5.32 -17.79 5.12
CA PRO A 68 -6.29 -17.20 6.04
C PRO A 68 -5.87 -15.83 6.61
N TRP A 69 -4.90 -15.15 5.99
CA TRP A 69 -4.34 -13.89 6.49
C TRP A 69 -5.19 -12.66 6.16
N LEU A 70 -6.32 -12.86 5.48
CA LEU A 70 -7.37 -11.88 5.18
C LEU A 70 -8.65 -12.20 5.93
#